data_AF-A0AB73HHK6-F1
#
_entry.id   AF-A0AB73HHK6-F1
#
_cell.length_a   1.000
_cell.length_b   1.000
_cell.length_c   1.000
_cell.angle_alpha   90.00
_cell.angle_beta   90.00
_cell.angle_gamma   90.00
#
_symmetry.space_group_name_H-M   'P 1'
#
loop_
_entity.id
_entity.type
_entity.pdbx_description
1 polymer ?
#
loop_
_entity_poly.entity_id
_entity_poly.type
_entity_poly.pdbx_seq_one_letter_code
_entity_poly.pdbx_strand_id
1 'polypeptide(L)'
;MKFIQYNLAGKVVEQYSCDFDQLKANPIGEKIRVTMDNGKICVGFWDTFLGQGKVQTAEISQYDLDEKTSKLRSFNSIVTFVPTSRIAKLEVILHSNPRWGTGPTNKFEFSKPVKIDPELDPFKNWPIKITPSQSS
;
A
#
# COMPACT_ATOMS: atom_id res chain seq x y z
N MET A 1 -3.16 -1.29 12.88
CA MET A 1 -2.40 -0.95 11.66
C MET A 1 -2.25 0.57 11.56
N LYS A 2 -1.13 1.06 10.99
CA LYS A 2 -0.96 2.47 10.61
C LYS A 2 -1.43 2.68 9.17
N PHE A 3 -2.29 3.65 8.94
CA PHE A 3 -2.73 4.05 7.60
C PHE A 3 -2.15 5.42 7.25
N ILE A 4 -1.62 5.56 6.03
CA ILE A 4 -1.25 6.86 5.45
C ILE A 4 -1.76 6.91 4.02
N GLN A 5 -2.48 7.98 3.69
CA GLN A 5 -2.84 8.29 2.32
C GLN A 5 -2.10 9.54 1.86
N TYR A 6 -1.55 9.48 0.66
CA TYR A 6 -0.86 10.55 -0.02
C TYR A 6 -1.66 11.00 -1.24
N ASN A 7 -1.56 12.26 -1.64
CA ASN A 7 -1.95 12.64 -2.99
C ASN A 7 -0.86 12.25 -4.02
N LEU A 8 -1.13 12.44 -5.31
CA LEU A 8 -0.17 12.17 -6.39
C LEU A 8 1.16 12.92 -6.27
N ALA A 9 1.20 14.04 -5.54
CA ALA A 9 2.42 14.82 -5.28
C ALA A 9 3.15 14.40 -3.99
N GLY A 10 2.69 13.33 -3.34
CA GLY A 10 3.24 12.75 -2.11
C GLY A 10 3.06 13.58 -0.85
N LYS A 11 2.12 14.52 -0.84
CA LYS A 11 1.66 15.16 0.41
C LYS A 11 0.71 14.22 1.13
N VAL A 12 0.87 14.06 2.44
CA VAL A 12 -0.07 13.32 3.29
C VAL A 12 -1.42 14.05 3.28
N VAL A 13 -2.48 13.35 2.90
CA VAL A 13 -3.86 13.84 2.93
C VAL A 13 -4.62 13.31 4.13
N GLU A 14 -4.32 12.08 4.56
CA GLU A 14 -4.91 11.47 5.74
C GLU A 14 -3.91 10.51 6.40
N GLN A 15 -3.90 10.45 7.73
CA GLN A 15 -3.13 9.46 8.48
C GLN A 15 -3.84 9.15 9.80
N TYR A 16 -3.88 7.86 10.17
CA TYR A 16 -4.47 7.41 11.44
C TYR A 16 -4.02 5.99 11.78
N SER A 17 -4.29 5.58 13.02
CA SER A 17 -4.17 4.19 13.46
C SER A 17 -5.56 3.58 13.58
N CYS A 18 -5.75 2.39 13.03
CA CYS A 18 -7.02 1.67 13.08
C CYS A 18 -6.81 0.17 13.03
N ASP A 19 -7.84 -0.59 13.37
CA ASP A 19 -7.96 -1.97 12.93
C ASP A 19 -8.32 -2.00 11.44
N PHE A 20 -7.99 -3.11 10.77
CA PHE A 20 -8.15 -3.19 9.32
C PHE A 20 -9.62 -3.03 8.88
N ASP A 21 -10.55 -3.59 9.65
CA ASP A 21 -12.00 -3.49 9.43
C ASP A 21 -12.59 -2.09 9.72
N GLN A 22 -11.77 -1.17 10.24
CA GLN A 22 -12.12 0.22 10.51
C GLN A 22 -11.53 1.21 9.49
N LEU A 23 -10.99 0.71 8.36
CA LEU A 23 -10.58 1.57 7.25
C LEU A 23 -11.76 2.42 6.78
N LYS A 24 -11.58 3.75 6.81
CA LYS A 24 -12.66 4.70 6.47
C LYS A 24 -13.01 4.70 4.99
N ALA A 25 -12.04 4.40 4.15
CA ALA A 25 -12.18 4.36 2.70
C ALA A 25 -11.50 3.10 2.15
N ASN A 26 -12.15 2.48 1.16
CA ASN A 26 -11.61 1.34 0.44
C ASN A 26 -10.63 1.82 -0.64
N PRO A 27 -9.32 1.51 -0.56
CA PRO A 27 -8.31 1.96 -1.52
C PRO A 27 -8.32 1.14 -2.82
N ILE A 28 -9.49 0.64 -3.25
CA ILE A 28 -9.60 -0.25 -4.41
C ILE A 28 -9.06 0.39 -5.69
N GLY A 29 -8.17 -0.34 -6.36
CA GLY A 29 -7.45 0.08 -7.54
C GLY A 29 -6.35 1.12 -7.28
N GLU A 30 -6.12 1.54 -6.04
CA GLU A 30 -5.05 2.48 -5.71
C GLU A 30 -3.71 1.77 -5.56
N LYS A 31 -2.63 2.46 -5.92
CA LYS A 31 -1.25 2.06 -5.66
C LYS A 31 -0.99 2.11 -4.17
N ILE A 32 -0.53 0.99 -3.63
CA ILE A 32 -0.26 0.81 -2.22
C ILE A 32 1.14 0.29 -1.96
N ARG A 33 1.64 0.57 -0.75
CA ARG A 33 2.77 -0.09 -0.12
C ARG A 33 2.30 -0.63 1.22
N VAL A 34 2.34 -1.93 1.37
CA VAL A 34 2.03 -2.65 2.61
C VAL A 34 3.32 -3.04 3.30
N THR A 35 3.46 -2.69 4.57
CA THR A 35 4.49 -3.23 5.45
C THR A 35 3.84 -4.19 6.43
N MET A 36 4.34 -5.42 6.46
CA MET A 36 3.89 -6.47 7.37
C MET A 36 4.58 -6.36 8.74
N ASP A 37 4.02 -7.01 9.75
CA ASP A 37 4.57 -7.09 11.12
C ASP A 37 5.99 -7.66 11.19
N ASN A 38 6.37 -8.53 10.27
CA ASN A 38 7.72 -9.07 10.12
C ASN A 38 8.67 -8.18 9.30
N GLY A 39 8.25 -6.97 8.91
CA GLY A 39 9.04 -6.03 8.11
C GLY A 39 9.02 -6.28 6.60
N LYS A 40 8.37 -7.34 6.11
CA LYS A 40 8.21 -7.58 4.66
C LYS A 40 7.38 -6.47 4.02
N ILE A 41 7.81 -6.01 2.85
CA ILE A 41 7.13 -4.97 2.08
C ILE A 41 6.54 -5.57 0.81
N CYS A 42 5.29 -5.22 0.52
CA CYS A 42 4.60 -5.53 -0.73
C CYS A 42 4.15 -4.21 -1.38
N VAL A 43 4.39 -4.05 -2.67
CA VAL A 43 3.95 -2.87 -3.45
C VAL A 43 3.13 -3.34 -4.63
N GLY A 44 2.00 -2.70 -4.90
CA GLY A 44 1.13 -3.04 -6.01
C GLY A 44 -0.17 -2.26 -5.98
N PHE A 45 -1.15 -2.69 -6.76
CA PHE A 45 -2.51 -2.14 -6.72
C PHE A 45 -3.37 -2.96 -5.77
N TRP A 46 -4.17 -2.29 -4.97
CA TRP A 46 -5.09 -2.93 -4.04
C TRP A 46 -6.33 -3.43 -4.77
N ASP A 47 -6.57 -4.75 -4.82
CA ASP A 47 -7.71 -5.31 -5.57
C ASP A 47 -8.84 -5.84 -4.67
N THR A 48 -8.65 -5.84 -3.35
CA THR A 48 -9.66 -6.38 -2.44
C THR A 48 -10.77 -5.39 -2.15
N PHE A 49 -12.01 -5.78 -2.42
CA PHE A 49 -13.18 -4.99 -2.05
C PHE A 49 -13.47 -5.11 -0.54
N LEU A 50 -13.47 -3.97 0.17
CA LEU A 50 -13.87 -3.87 1.58
C LEU A 50 -15.40 -3.68 1.65
N GLY A 51 -16.14 -4.78 1.57
CA GLY A 51 -17.61 -4.80 1.71
C GLY A 51 -18.09 -4.97 3.16
N GLN A 52 -19.33 -5.42 3.35
CA GLN A 52 -19.95 -5.62 4.67
C GLN A 52 -19.40 -6.84 5.48
N GLY A 53 -18.34 -7.49 5.01
CA GLY A 53 -17.77 -8.69 5.62
C GLY A 53 -16.33 -8.48 6.11
N LYS A 54 -15.89 -9.28 7.09
CA LYS A 54 -14.50 -9.30 7.51
C LYS A 54 -13.62 -9.87 6.41
N VAL A 55 -12.74 -9.03 5.86
CA VAL A 55 -11.73 -9.41 4.89
C VAL A 55 -10.52 -9.98 5.63
N GLN A 56 -10.20 -11.25 5.40
CA GLN A 56 -9.08 -11.94 6.03
C GLN A 56 -7.78 -11.82 5.23
N THR A 57 -7.89 -11.65 3.92
CA THR A 57 -6.77 -11.62 2.99
C THR A 57 -6.94 -10.45 2.03
N ALA A 58 -5.90 -9.65 1.88
CA ALA A 58 -5.77 -8.60 0.90
C ALA A 58 -5.04 -9.11 -0.34
N GLU A 59 -5.46 -8.66 -1.51
CA GLU A 59 -4.92 -8.96 -2.83
C GLU A 59 -4.20 -7.72 -3.34
N ILE A 60 -2.92 -7.91 -3.68
CA ILE A 60 -2.05 -6.85 -4.14
C ILE A 60 -1.49 -7.26 -5.50
N SER A 61 -1.92 -6.57 -6.55
CA SER A 61 -1.54 -6.90 -7.93
C SER A 61 -0.38 -6.07 -8.45
N GLN A 62 0.50 -6.72 -9.20
CA GLN A 62 1.47 -6.08 -10.07
C GLN A 62 1.14 -6.46 -11.51
N TYR A 63 1.02 -5.47 -12.40
CA TYR A 63 0.70 -5.74 -13.80
C TYR A 63 1.96 -6.12 -14.58
N ASP A 64 1.80 -6.96 -15.61
CA ASP A 64 2.85 -7.18 -16.60
C ASP A 64 3.00 -5.93 -17.48
N LEU A 65 3.95 -5.06 -17.12
CA LEU A 65 4.12 -3.74 -17.73
C LEU A 65 5.59 -3.42 -18.03
N ASP A 66 5.79 -2.62 -19.06
CA ASP A 66 7.09 -2.03 -19.37
C ASP A 66 7.24 -0.68 -18.66
N GLU A 67 8.01 -0.66 -17.57
CA GLU A 67 8.20 0.54 -16.72
C GLU A 67 8.82 1.72 -17.48
N LYS A 68 9.50 1.48 -18.62
CA LYS A 68 10.09 2.54 -19.45
C LYS A 68 9.05 3.28 -20.27
N THR A 69 8.02 2.58 -20.72
CA THR A 69 7.00 3.12 -21.63
C THR A 69 5.65 3.30 -20.96
N SER A 70 5.49 2.83 -19.72
CA SER A 70 4.22 2.77 -18.99
C SER A 70 3.12 2.09 -19.81
N LYS A 71 3.49 1.04 -20.56
CA LYS A 71 2.54 0.24 -21.35
C LYS A 71 2.44 -1.16 -20.78
N LEU A 72 1.23 -1.71 -20.78
CA LEU A 72 1.01 -3.12 -20.48
C LEU A 72 1.66 -3.97 -21.58
N ARG A 73 2.38 -5.01 -21.18
CA ARG A 73 2.91 -6.05 -22.08
C ARG A 73 1.86 -7.13 -22.31
N SER A 74 1.04 -7.40 -21.31
CA SER A 74 -0.12 -8.29 -21.38
C SER A 74 -1.16 -7.90 -20.34
N PHE A 75 -2.31 -8.59 -20.34
CA PHE A 75 -3.34 -8.47 -19.30
C PHE A 75 -3.04 -9.32 -18.06
N ASN A 76 -1.87 -9.97 -18.00
CA ASN A 76 -1.49 -10.79 -16.86
C ASN A 76 -1.09 -9.92 -15.66
N SER A 77 -1.28 -10.45 -14.46
CA SER A 77 -0.81 -9.84 -13.22
C SER A 77 -0.23 -10.90 -12.28
N ILE A 78 0.71 -10.46 -11.44
CA ILE A 78 1.17 -11.24 -10.29
C ILE A 78 0.38 -10.73 -9.08
N VAL A 79 -0.39 -11.61 -8.45
CA VAL A 79 -1.18 -11.29 -7.27
C VAL A 79 -0.47 -11.81 -6.03
N THR A 80 -0.22 -10.91 -5.07
CA THR A 80 0.27 -11.27 -3.74
C THR A 80 -0.88 -11.24 -2.75
N PHE A 81 -1.07 -12.36 -2.05
CA PHE A 81 -2.06 -12.50 -0.98
C PHE A 81 -1.42 -12.17 0.37
N VAL A 82 -1.96 -11.19 1.09
CA VAL A 82 -1.46 -10.74 2.40
C VAL A 82 -2.56 -10.89 3.46
N PRO A 83 -2.33 -11.67 4.54
CA PRO A 83 -3.28 -11.71 5.65
C PRO A 83 -3.46 -10.33 6.27
N THR A 84 -4.70 -9.84 6.37
CA THR A 84 -5.00 -8.49 6.87
C THR A 84 -4.55 -8.30 8.32
N SER A 85 -4.58 -9.39 9.11
CA SER A 85 -4.08 -9.43 10.49
C SER A 85 -2.57 -9.20 10.62
N ARG A 86 -1.80 -9.33 9.53
CA ARG A 86 -0.34 -9.13 9.50
C ARG A 86 0.06 -7.76 8.99
N ILE A 87 -0.88 -6.93 8.54
CA ILE A 87 -0.57 -5.61 8.00
C ILE A 87 -0.27 -4.64 9.16
N ALA A 88 1.00 -4.25 9.29
CA ALA A 88 1.43 -3.27 10.28
C ALA A 88 1.21 -1.84 9.78
N LYS A 89 1.48 -1.59 8.49
CA LYS A 89 1.32 -0.29 7.84
C LYS A 89 0.75 -0.44 6.42
N LEU A 90 -0.23 0.39 6.09
CA LEU A 90 -0.79 0.53 4.75
C LEU A 90 -0.59 1.97 4.28
N GLU A 91 0.16 2.12 3.20
CA GLU A 91 0.40 3.41 2.55
C GLU A 91 -0.26 3.40 1.18
N VAL A 92 -0.97 4.48 0.85
CA VAL A 92 -1.82 4.56 -0.33
C VAL A 92 -1.56 5.86 -1.07
N ILE A 93 -1.45 5.81 -2.40
CA ILE A 93 -1.43 7.02 -3.24
C ILE A 93 -2.84 7.22 -3.81
N LEU A 94 -3.56 8.20 -3.29
CA LEU A 94 -4.88 8.60 -3.76
C LEU A 94 -4.81 8.97 -5.25
N HIS A 95 -5.78 8.48 -6.01
CA HIS A 95 -5.91 8.75 -7.44
C HIS A 95 -4.78 8.19 -8.34
N SER A 96 -4.04 7.20 -7.86
CA SER A 96 -2.96 6.55 -8.61
C SER A 96 -3.39 5.46 -9.59
N ASN A 97 -4.67 5.09 -9.62
CA ASN A 97 -5.16 4.11 -10.59
C ASN A 97 -4.94 4.62 -12.03
N PRO A 98 -4.34 3.81 -12.93
CA PRO A 98 -4.11 4.21 -14.30
C PRO A 98 -5.38 4.59 -15.07
N ARG A 99 -6.54 4.07 -14.66
CA ARG A 99 -7.85 4.44 -15.21
C ARG A 99 -8.19 5.93 -15.05
N TRP A 100 -7.51 6.65 -14.16
CA TRP A 100 -7.68 8.08 -13.94
C TRP A 100 -6.67 8.95 -14.69
N GLY A 101 -5.95 8.39 -15.67
CA GLY A 101 -5.01 9.12 -16.52
C GLY A 101 -3.55 9.10 -16.02
N THR A 102 -3.27 8.39 -14.93
CA THR A 102 -1.91 8.12 -14.46
C THR A 102 -1.28 6.99 -15.30
N GLY A 103 0.01 7.08 -15.63
CA GLY A 103 0.70 5.98 -16.30
C GLY A 103 0.77 4.73 -15.40
N PRO A 104 0.52 3.51 -15.91
CA PRO A 104 0.69 2.30 -15.11
C PRO A 104 2.15 2.10 -14.72
N THR A 105 2.38 1.91 -13.43
CA THR A 105 3.67 1.53 -12.84
C THR A 105 3.46 0.57 -11.68
N ASN A 106 4.38 -0.36 -11.46
CA ASN A 106 4.39 -1.23 -10.29
C ASN A 106 5.10 -0.60 -9.10
N LYS A 107 5.79 0.53 -9.32
CA LYS A 107 6.53 1.22 -8.28
C LYS A 107 5.61 2.09 -7.42
N PHE A 108 6.03 2.30 -6.17
CA PHE A 108 5.40 3.26 -5.27
C PHE A 108 6.08 4.62 -5.46
N GLU A 109 5.69 5.33 -6.51
CA GLU A 109 6.31 6.61 -6.91
C GLU A 109 5.26 7.72 -6.96
N PHE A 110 5.71 8.93 -6.61
CA PHE A 110 4.91 10.15 -6.69
C PHE A 110 5.26 10.90 -7.98
N SER A 111 4.31 11.70 -8.48
CA SER A 111 4.51 12.57 -9.65
C SER A 111 5.64 13.60 -9.50
N LYS A 112 6.04 13.90 -8.26
CA LYS A 112 7.18 14.77 -7.95
C LYS A 112 8.05 14.10 -6.88
N PRO A 113 9.38 14.31 -6.89
CA PRO A 113 10.24 13.85 -5.81
C PRO A 113 9.75 14.42 -4.47
N VAL A 114 9.43 13.54 -3.54
CA VAL A 114 9.02 13.95 -2.20
C VAL A 114 10.22 13.82 -1.27
N LYS A 115 10.60 14.95 -0.67
CA LYS A 115 11.47 14.93 0.50
C LYS A 115 10.61 14.50 1.68
N ILE A 116 10.63 13.21 2.00
CA ILE A 116 10.11 12.72 3.26
C ILE A 116 11.13 13.18 4.31
N ASP A 117 10.79 14.18 5.10
CA ASP A 117 11.58 14.54 6.27
C ASP A 117 11.34 13.46 7.33
N PRO A 118 12.35 12.64 7.68
CA PRO A 118 12.19 11.59 8.68
C PRO A 118 11.84 12.15 10.06
N GLU A 119 12.17 13.42 10.34
CA GLU A 119 11.86 14.09 11.61
C GLU A 119 10.40 14.53 11.71
N LEU A 120 9.73 14.71 10.56
CA LEU A 120 8.31 15.01 10.49
C LEU A 120 7.45 13.75 10.35
N ASP A 121 8.03 12.54 10.28
CA ASP A 121 7.26 11.30 10.40
C ASP A 121 6.73 11.21 11.84
N PRO A 122 5.41 11.37 12.08
CA PRO A 122 4.84 11.34 13.42
C PRO A 122 5.04 9.99 14.13
N PHE A 123 5.61 9.01 13.44
CA PHE A 123 5.79 7.64 13.88
C PHE A 123 7.25 7.17 13.80
N LYS A 124 8.22 8.08 13.68
CA LYS A 124 9.66 7.77 13.78
C LYS A 124 9.99 6.88 15.00
N ASN A 125 9.20 7.00 16.07
CA ASN A 125 9.36 6.27 17.33
C ASN A 125 8.30 5.18 17.56
N TRP A 126 7.58 4.73 16.52
CA TRP A 126 6.54 3.72 16.71
C TRP A 126 7.16 2.36 17.11
N PRO A 127 6.65 1.69 18.17
CA PRO A 127 7.18 0.41 18.59
C PRO A 127 6.96 -0.65 17.51
N ILE A 128 8.05 -1.13 16.94
CA ILE A 128 8.06 -2.35 16.12
C ILE A 128 7.80 -3.50 17.09
N LYS A 129 6.66 -4.19 16.97
CA LYS A 129 6.45 -5.45 17.71
C LYS A 129 7.41 -6.49 17.15
N ILE A 130 8.58 -6.59 17.76
CA ILE A 130 9.52 -7.68 17.50
C ILE A 130 8.88 -8.92 18.12
N THR A 131 8.39 -9.83 17.27
CA THR A 131 7.96 -11.14 17.75
C THR A 131 9.23 -11.93 18.06
N PRO A 132 9.43 -12.47 19.28
CA PRO A 132 10.61 -13.27 19.57
C PRO A 132 10.65 -14.45 18.62
N SER A 133 11.76 -14.63 17.92
CA SER A 133 12.02 -15.85 17.14
C SER A 133 11.92 -17.04 18.09
N GLN A 134 10.96 -17.92 17.87
CA GLN A 134 10.97 -19.23 18.50
C GLN A 134 12.19 -19.98 17.95
N SER A 135 13.25 -20.03 18.74
CA SER A 135 14.33 -20.99 18.57
C SER A 135 13.76 -22.39 18.79
N SER A 136 13.74 -23.19 17.73
CA SER A 136 13.65 -24.65 17.82
C SER A 136 15.03 -25.25 17.64
#